data_AF-A0A9C7W1F8-F1
#
_entry.id   AF-A0A9C7W1F8-F1
#
_cell.length_a   1.000
_cell.length_b   1.000
_cell.length_c   1.000
_cell.angle_alpha   90.00
_cell.angle_beta   90.00
_cell.angle_gamma   90.00
#
_symmetry.space_group_name_H-M   'P 1'
#
loop_
_entity.id
_entity.type
_entity.pdbx_description
1 polymer ?
#
loop_
_entity_poly.entity_id
_entity_poly.type
_entity_poly.pdbx_seq_one_letter_code
_entity_poly.pdbx_strand_id
1 'polypeptide(L)' 'MARRRRHAPPIEMTVSIESMTNDSRGVAHHDGKAVFVDGALPGEVVLCQTTRRSSKY' A
#
# COMPACT_ATOMS: atom_id res chain seq x y z
N MET A 1 -12.68 -7.85 -26.19
CA MET A 1 -11.23 -7.57 -26.13
C MET A 1 -10.93 -6.82 -24.84
N ALA A 2 -10.48 -7.51 -23.79
CA ALA A 2 -10.25 -6.92 -22.48
C ALA A 2 -9.07 -5.95 -22.53
N ARG A 3 -9.32 -4.68 -22.18
CA ARG A 3 -8.31 -3.61 -22.12
C ARG A 3 -7.30 -3.97 -21.04
N ARG A 4 -6.17 -4.57 -21.44
CA ARG A 4 -5.02 -4.91 -20.58
C ARG A 4 -4.59 -3.62 -19.88
N ARG A 5 -5.04 -3.43 -18.63
CA ARG A 5 -4.66 -2.27 -17.82
C ARG A 5 -3.15 -2.33 -17.68
N ARG A 6 -2.47 -1.27 -18.13
CA ARG A 6 -1.01 -1.15 -18.07
C ARG A 6 -0.59 -1.36 -16.61
N HIS A 7 0.01 -2.49 -16.31
CA HIS A 7 0.68 -2.73 -15.04
C HIS A 7 1.84 -1.74 -15.01
N ALA A 8 1.73 -0.70 -14.19
CA ALA A 8 2.91 0.07 -13.84
C ALA A 8 3.89 -0.89 -13.13
N PRO A 9 5.22 -0.72 -13.33
CA PRO A 9 6.19 -1.50 -12.57
C PRO A 9 5.94 -1.30 -11.07
N PRO A 10 6.08 -2.37 -10.25
CA PRO A 10 5.92 -2.27 -8.82
C PRO A 10 6.98 -1.29 -8.29
N ILE A 11 6.52 -0.21 -7.66
CA ILE A 11 7.39 0.73 -6.96
C ILE A 11 7.55 0.21 -5.55
N GLU A 12 8.80 0.01 -5.14
CA GLU A 12 9.17 -0.29 -3.76
C GLU A 12 9.18 1.01 -2.97
N MET A 13 8.43 1.06 -1.88
CA MET A 13 8.30 2.23 -1.02
C MET A 13 8.36 1.81 0.44
N THR A 14 9.21 2.48 1.21
CA THR A 14 9.33 2.28 2.65
C THR A 14 8.29 3.13 3.35
N VAL A 15 7.42 2.51 4.14
CA VAL A 15 6.35 3.19 4.88
C VAL A 15 6.37 2.77 6.34
N SER A 16 6.11 3.73 7.23
CA SER A 16 5.88 3.47 8.65
C SER A 16 4.42 3.18 8.89
N ILE A 17 4.11 2.01 9.46
CA ILE A 17 2.73 1.67 9.80
C ILE A 17 2.32 2.44 11.05
N GLU A 18 1.31 3.29 10.89
CA GLU A 18 0.77 4.11 11.97
C GLU A 18 -0.34 3.36 12.72
N SER A 19 -1.12 2.52 12.02
CA SER A 19 -2.27 1.81 12.59
C SER A 19 -2.59 0.54 11.81
N MET A 20 -3.52 -0.26 12.31
CA MET A 20 -3.96 -1.52 11.69
C MET A 20 -5.49 -1.51 11.59
N THR A 21 -6.00 -2.03 10.48
CA THR A 21 -7.44 -2.25 10.26
C THR A 21 -7.92 -3.54 10.92
N ASN A 22 -9.23 -3.67 11.13
CA ASN A 22 -9.84 -4.83 11.80
C ASN A 22 -9.58 -6.17 11.07
N ASP A 23 -9.38 -6.08 9.76
CA ASP A 23 -9.04 -7.17 8.86
C ASP A 23 -7.52 -7.40 8.75
N SER A 24 -6.77 -6.98 9.77
CA SER A 24 -5.34 -7.21 9.96
C SER A 24 -4.40 -6.61 8.89
N ARG A 25 -4.83 -5.52 8.25
CA ARG A 25 -4.00 -4.77 7.29
C ARG A 25 -3.44 -3.52 7.94
N GLY A 26 -2.13 -3.32 7.87
CA GLY A 26 -1.45 -2.10 8.28
C GLY A 26 -1.85 -0.91 7.40
N VAL A 27 -1.97 0.25 8.02
CA VAL A 27 -2.26 1.54 7.39
C VAL A 27 -1.07 2.45 7.61
N ALA A 28 -0.58 3.00 6.51
CA ALA A 28 0.45 4.03 6.51
C ALA A 28 0.02 5.19 5.62
N HIS A 29 0.62 6.36 5.82
CA HIS A 29 0.44 7.51 4.94
C HIS A 29 1.76 7.80 4.21
N HIS A 30 1.72 7.83 2.88
CA HIS A 30 2.87 8.17 2.04
C HIS A 30 2.45 9.25 1.05
N ASP A 31 3.14 10.39 1.04
CA ASP A 31 2.80 11.57 0.21
C ASP A 31 1.32 11.99 0.31
N GLY A 32 0.74 11.91 1.52
CA GLY A 32 -0.67 12.24 1.76
C GLY A 32 -1.67 11.22 1.21
N LYS A 33 -1.21 10.05 0.74
CA LYS A 33 -2.07 8.92 0.34
C LYS A 33 -2.05 7.81 1.38
N ALA A 34 -3.20 7.21 1.64
CA ALA A 34 -3.30 6.03 2.49
C ALA A 34 -2.79 4.80 1.74
N VAL A 35 -1.76 4.15 2.29
CA VAL A 35 -1.17 2.91 1.82
C VAL A 35 -1.61 1.80 2.75
N PHE A 36 -2.25 0.78 2.18
CA PHE A 36 -2.66 -0.42 2.91
C PHE A 36 -1.64 -1.52 2.67
N VAL A 37 -1.10 -2.06 3.75
CA VAL A 37 -0.07 -3.10 3.74
C VAL A 37 -0.62 -4.37 4.38
N ASP A 38 -0.56 -5.49 3.68
CA ASP A 38 -0.98 -6.77 4.22
C ASP A 38 0.09 -7.31 5.18
N GLY A 39 -0.31 -7.72 6.39
CA GLY A 39 0.60 -8.36 7.36
C GLY A 39 1.65 -7.44 8.00
N ALA A 40 1.38 -6.13 8.11
CA ALA A 40 2.28 -5.19 8.77
C ALA A 40 1.73 -4.71 10.12
N LEU A 41 2.58 -4.68 11.15
CA LEU A 41 2.18 -4.29 12.51
C LEU A 41 2.36 -2.78 12.75
N PRO A 42 1.50 -2.16 13.57
CA PRO A 42 1.69 -0.78 14.01
C PRO A 42 3.05 -0.58 14.69
N GLY A 43 3.77 0.47 14.28
CA GLY A 43 5.09 0.81 14.82
C GLY A 43 6.27 0.22 14.05
N GLU A 44 6.03 -0.63 13.05
CA GLU A 44 7.08 -1.15 12.17
C GLU A 44 7.27 -0.30 10.92
N VAL A 45 8.50 -0.26 10.42
CA VAL A 45 8.85 0.32 9.13
C VAL A 45 9.03 -0.82 8.14
N VAL A 46 8.15 -0.87 7.15
CA VAL A 46 8.09 -1.98 6.18
C VAL A 46 8.34 -1.49 4.77
N LEU A 47 8.98 -2.33 3.98
CA LEU A 47 9.17 -2.11 2.55
C LEU A 47 7.99 -2.74 1.80
N CYS A 48 7.21 -1.91 1.12
CA CYS A 48 5.99 -2.32 0.43
C CYS A 48 6.14 -2.15 -1.07
N GLN A 49 5.52 -3.06 -1.84
CA GLN A 49 5.47 -2.96 -3.30
C GLN A 49 4.06 -2.61 -3.76
N THR A 50 3.94 -1.59 -4.61
CA THR A 50 2.63 -1.16 -5.11
C THR A 50 2.11 -2.13 -6.18
N THR A 51 1.17 -3.01 -5.83
CA THR A 51 0.59 -4.00 -6.78
C THR A 51 -0.60 -3.44 -7.57
N ARG A 52 -1.32 -2.46 -7.01
CA ARG A 52 -2.47 -1.80 -7.64
C ARG A 52 -2.52 -0.32 -7.28
N ARG A 53 -2.38 0.55 -8.28
CA ARG A 53 -2.62 1.98 -8.13
C ARG A 53 -4.09 2.27 -8.44
N SER A 54 -4.93 2.38 -7.41
CA SER A 54 -6.29 2.90 -7.57
C SER A 54 -6.24 4.42 -7.60
N SER A 55 -6.82 5.06 -8.62
CA SER A 55 -6.83 6.53 -8.73
C SER A 55 -7.76 7.22 -7.72
N LYS A 56 -8.29 6.49 -6.73
CA LYS A 56 -9.36 7.00 -5.87
C LYS A 56 -8.97 7.41 -4.45
N TYR A 57 -7.78 7.05 -3.94
CA TYR A 57 -7.33 7.44 -2.60
C TYR A 57 -5.80 7.50 -2.55
#